data_AF-A0A947HM90-F1
#
_entry.id   AF-A0A947HM90-F1
#
_cell.length_a   1.000
_cell.length_b   1.000
_cell.length_c   1.000
_cell.angle_alpha   90.00
_cell.angle_beta   90.00
_cell.angle_gamma   90.00
#
_symmetry.space_group_name_H-M   'P 1'
#
loop_
_entity.id
_entity.type
_entity.pdbx_description
1 polymer ?
#
loop_
_entity_poly.entity_id
_entity_poly.type
_entity_poly.pdbx_seq_one_letter_code
_entity_poly.pdbx_strand_id
1 'polypeptide(L)'
;MNALRTATWLGVLFSLFLLNTQNAAADEAQQLGIGIRAAVQVGQKPAVLLQPVVGVKRLTMKLVPAAGGKPVSLSASNVGVQERRELTWNQPVGAQSWTADGQVQWSDGTTGSFTLTFDTRVYPALQTSVTKADVDLANRKLVVRANQPVARVELKVVGDDGTVVHDGSVELGEEQDAAVGEPIEVAWEQEPGTTVLKMELKVHSRFGFWSGVEITPFEVEIPHEDVEFTSGAWDIRASESAKLRHTLELLNEKIARYGGFLEMQLYIAGYTDTVGPHGSNQDLSEKRARSIGTWFKSHGLKLPIYYQGFGETVLAVPTGDETDEARNRRALYVLGASAPAPQPSLPRSAWKRL
;
A
#
# COMPACT_ATOMS: atom_id res chain seq x y z
N MET A 1 1.93 6.59 14.51
CA MET A 1 1.50 6.13 13.19
C MET A 1 2.75 5.67 12.45
N ASN A 2 3.17 4.42 12.64
CA ASN A 2 4.39 3.90 12.02
C ASN A 2 4.04 3.41 10.62
N ALA A 3 4.44 4.19 9.61
CA ALA A 3 4.16 3.93 8.22
C ALA A 3 4.98 2.73 7.72
N LEU A 4 4.32 1.79 7.06
CA LEU A 4 4.98 0.93 6.08
C LEU A 4 5.68 1.83 5.06
N ARG A 5 6.90 1.47 4.63
CA ARG A 5 7.53 2.14 3.48
C ARG A 5 6.76 1.71 2.23
N THR A 6 5.79 2.52 1.82
CA THR A 6 4.97 2.27 0.62
C THR A 6 5.45 3.15 -0.52
N ALA A 7 5.90 2.53 -1.62
CA ALA A 7 6.09 3.21 -2.90
C ALA A 7 4.87 2.94 -3.79
N THR A 8 4.22 4.01 -4.29
CA THR A 8 2.98 3.90 -5.07
C THR A 8 3.22 4.18 -6.55
N TRP A 9 2.67 3.33 -7.41
CA TRP A 9 2.72 3.44 -8.87
C TRP A 9 1.29 3.35 -9.45
N LEU A 10 1.02 3.99 -10.60
CA LEU A 10 -0.33 4.15 -11.18
C LEU A 10 -0.38 3.83 -12.70
N GLY A 11 -1.52 3.36 -13.21
CA GLY A 11 -1.81 3.21 -14.65
C GLY A 11 -3.26 2.78 -14.97
N VAL A 12 -3.63 2.70 -16.26
CA VAL A 12 -5.02 2.52 -16.74
C VAL A 12 -5.14 1.48 -17.85
N LEU A 13 -6.22 0.68 -17.81
CA LEU A 13 -6.73 -0.18 -18.89
C LEU A 13 -8.00 0.44 -19.52
N PHE A 14 -8.15 0.32 -20.85
CA PHE A 14 -9.27 0.90 -21.62
C PHE A 14 -10.44 -0.09 -21.78
N SER A 15 -11.67 0.33 -21.50
CA SER A 15 -12.91 -0.38 -21.87
C SER A 15 -13.90 0.56 -22.58
N LEU A 16 -14.51 0.09 -23.67
CA LEU A 16 -15.57 0.79 -24.42
C LEU A 16 -16.95 0.31 -23.95
N PHE A 17 -17.88 1.24 -23.73
CA PHE A 17 -19.31 0.92 -23.56
C PHE A 17 -20.09 1.33 -24.82
N LEU A 18 -21.02 0.46 -25.25
CA LEU A 18 -21.98 0.70 -26.32
C LEU A 18 -23.19 1.48 -25.76
N LEU A 19 -23.54 2.59 -26.40
CA LEU A 19 -24.76 3.34 -26.12
C LEU A 19 -25.94 2.68 -26.86
N ASN A 20 -27.07 2.53 -26.16
CA ASN A 20 -28.31 2.03 -26.73
C ASN A 20 -29.25 3.23 -26.98
N THR A 21 -29.57 3.55 -28.23
CA THR A 21 -30.49 4.66 -28.56
C THR A 21 -31.39 4.31 -29.75
N GLN A 22 -32.70 4.43 -29.58
CA GLN A 22 -33.70 4.33 -30.66
C GLN A 22 -34.28 5.71 -30.97
N ASN A 23 -33.94 6.30 -32.13
CA ASN A 23 -34.69 7.34 -32.89
C ASN A 23 -33.83 7.85 -34.07
N ALA A 24 -34.34 8.70 -34.96
CA ALA A 24 -33.58 9.24 -36.11
C ALA A 24 -32.29 10.00 -35.73
N ALA A 25 -32.20 10.55 -34.51
CA ALA A 25 -30.97 11.09 -33.93
C ALA A 25 -29.93 9.99 -33.58
N ALA A 26 -30.38 8.74 -33.42
CA ALA A 26 -29.53 7.58 -33.24
C ALA A 26 -28.84 7.17 -34.55
N ASP A 27 -29.42 7.45 -35.71
CA ASP A 27 -28.87 7.04 -37.00
C ASP A 27 -27.57 7.81 -37.32
N GLU A 28 -27.58 9.13 -37.08
CA GLU A 28 -26.39 9.99 -37.20
C GLU A 28 -25.30 9.62 -36.18
N ALA A 29 -25.68 9.40 -34.91
CA ALA A 29 -24.73 9.03 -33.86
C ALA A 29 -24.11 7.63 -34.08
N GLN A 30 -24.91 6.70 -34.62
CA GLN A 30 -24.48 5.36 -35.02
C GLN A 30 -23.56 5.43 -36.25
N GLN A 31 -23.86 6.29 -37.22
CA GLN A 31 -22.99 6.54 -38.37
C GLN A 31 -21.65 7.18 -37.97
N LEU A 32 -21.62 7.98 -36.90
CA LEU A 32 -20.39 8.52 -36.33
C LEU A 32 -19.58 7.51 -35.51
N GLY A 33 -20.18 6.36 -35.16
CA GLY A 33 -19.55 5.36 -34.29
C GLY A 33 -19.15 5.94 -32.94
N ILE A 34 -20.03 6.74 -32.32
CA ILE A 34 -19.71 7.43 -31.07
C ILE A 34 -19.57 6.45 -29.91
N GLY A 35 -18.39 6.45 -29.28
CA GLY A 35 -18.13 5.86 -27.97
C GLY A 35 -17.79 6.95 -26.94
N ILE A 36 -17.99 6.65 -25.65
CA ILE A 36 -17.65 7.59 -24.56
C ILE A 36 -16.62 6.94 -23.64
N ARG A 37 -15.48 7.60 -23.46
CA ARG A 37 -14.57 7.32 -22.34
C ARG A 37 -15.15 7.97 -21.08
N ALA A 38 -16.06 7.24 -20.44
CA ALA A 38 -16.92 7.76 -19.38
C ALA A 38 -16.21 7.82 -18.01
N ALA A 39 -15.41 6.82 -17.66
CA ALA A 39 -14.66 6.78 -16.41
C ALA A 39 -13.17 7.05 -16.67
N VAL A 40 -12.60 8.06 -16.01
CA VAL A 40 -11.17 8.38 -16.08
C VAL A 40 -10.63 8.72 -14.69
N GLN A 41 -9.31 8.68 -14.52
CA GLN A 41 -8.67 9.11 -13.28
C GLN A 41 -8.23 10.58 -13.36
N VAL A 42 -8.03 11.24 -12.23
CA VAL A 42 -7.44 12.58 -12.17
C VAL A 42 -6.15 12.65 -13.00
N GLY A 43 -5.98 13.73 -13.77
CA GLY A 43 -4.89 13.89 -14.76
C GLY A 43 -5.23 13.36 -16.15
N GLN A 44 -6.25 12.51 -16.28
CA GLN A 44 -6.80 12.09 -17.57
C GLN A 44 -8.04 12.91 -17.93
N LYS A 45 -8.47 12.75 -19.19
CA LYS A 45 -9.62 13.48 -19.74
C LYS A 45 -10.67 12.53 -20.26
N PRO A 46 -11.95 12.73 -19.90
CA PRO A 46 -13.04 12.11 -20.62
C PRO A 46 -12.94 12.45 -22.12
N ALA A 47 -13.50 11.58 -22.96
CA ALA A 47 -13.46 11.75 -24.39
C ALA A 47 -14.69 11.20 -25.09
N VAL A 48 -15.09 11.90 -26.16
CA VAL A 48 -15.93 11.35 -27.21
C VAL A 48 -15.00 10.69 -28.20
N LEU A 49 -15.17 9.39 -28.38
CA LEU A 49 -14.44 8.57 -29.32
C LEU A 49 -15.28 8.48 -30.59
N LEU A 50 -14.71 8.85 -31.73
CA LEU A 50 -15.36 8.77 -33.03
C LEU A 50 -14.69 7.67 -33.84
N GLN A 51 -15.50 6.87 -34.53
CA GLN A 51 -15.06 5.93 -35.56
C GLN A 51 -16.15 5.82 -36.62
N PRO A 52 -16.24 6.83 -37.51
CA PRO A 52 -17.43 6.99 -38.34
C PRO A 52 -17.43 6.00 -39.50
N VAL A 53 -18.60 5.47 -39.87
CA VAL A 53 -18.78 4.61 -41.06
C VAL A 53 -18.95 5.43 -42.34
N VAL A 54 -19.24 6.73 -42.22
CA VAL A 54 -19.30 7.71 -43.32
C VAL A 54 -18.27 8.82 -43.07
N GLY A 55 -17.59 9.30 -44.11
CA GLY A 55 -16.57 10.34 -43.96
C GLY A 55 -17.16 11.65 -43.40
N VAL A 56 -16.51 12.25 -42.42
CA VAL A 56 -16.95 13.50 -41.77
C VAL A 56 -16.13 14.67 -42.29
N LYS A 57 -16.79 15.63 -42.93
CA LYS A 57 -16.14 16.89 -43.33
C LYS A 57 -15.98 17.81 -42.11
N ARG A 58 -17.04 17.97 -41.32
CA ARG A 58 -17.02 18.79 -40.09
C ARG A 58 -18.00 18.23 -39.07
N LEU A 59 -17.58 18.18 -37.82
CA LEU A 59 -18.43 17.88 -36.67
C LEU A 59 -18.23 18.98 -35.64
N THR A 60 -19.32 19.47 -35.07
CA THR A 60 -19.32 20.32 -33.88
C THR A 60 -20.27 19.74 -32.85
N MET A 61 -19.84 19.69 -31.60
CA MET A 61 -20.65 19.22 -30.47
C MET A 61 -20.56 20.21 -29.33
N LYS A 62 -21.69 20.54 -28.72
CA LYS A 62 -21.76 21.33 -27.50
C LYS A 62 -22.21 20.43 -26.35
N LEU A 63 -21.31 20.19 -25.40
CA LEU A 63 -21.61 19.47 -24.16
C LEU A 63 -22.12 20.46 -23.12
N VAL A 64 -23.33 20.22 -22.62
CA VAL A 64 -23.98 21.00 -21.57
C VAL A 64 -24.11 20.13 -20.31
N PRO A 65 -23.54 20.56 -19.17
CA PRO A 65 -23.63 19.79 -17.93
C PRO A 65 -25.02 19.93 -17.30
N ALA A 66 -25.62 18.80 -16.90
CA ALA A 66 -26.97 18.78 -16.35
C ALA A 66 -27.08 19.52 -15.00
N ALA A 67 -26.04 19.47 -14.17
CA ALA A 67 -25.98 20.16 -12.87
C ALA A 67 -25.70 21.68 -12.98
N GLY A 68 -25.69 22.23 -14.20
CA GLY A 68 -25.21 23.58 -14.46
C GLY A 68 -23.68 23.66 -14.54
N GLY A 69 -23.17 24.75 -15.14
CA GLY A 69 -21.74 24.94 -15.39
C GLY A 69 -21.44 25.44 -16.80
N LYS A 70 -20.16 25.63 -17.10
CA LYS A 70 -19.73 26.14 -18.41
C LYS A 70 -19.86 25.04 -19.48
N PRO A 71 -20.61 25.27 -20.58
CA PRO A 71 -20.64 24.34 -21.69
C PRO A 71 -19.26 24.15 -22.33
N VAL A 72 -19.00 22.95 -22.84
CA VAL A 72 -17.78 22.62 -23.57
C VAL A 72 -18.12 22.49 -25.05
N SER A 73 -17.32 23.10 -25.92
CA SER A 73 -17.44 22.92 -27.37
C SER A 73 -16.33 22.01 -27.86
N LEU A 74 -16.70 20.96 -28.59
CA LEU A 74 -15.82 20.00 -29.22
C LEU A 74 -16.02 20.07 -30.74
N SER A 75 -14.97 19.83 -31.51
CA SER A 75 -15.07 19.79 -32.96
C SER A 75 -14.05 18.85 -33.59
N ALA A 76 -14.44 18.23 -34.69
CA ALA A 76 -13.55 17.48 -35.57
C ALA A 76 -13.74 17.95 -37.02
N SER A 77 -12.75 17.74 -37.87
CA SER A 77 -12.84 18.04 -39.30
C SER A 77 -12.05 17.02 -40.10
N ASN A 78 -12.54 16.70 -41.29
CA ASN A 78 -11.92 15.74 -42.21
C ASN A 78 -11.58 14.40 -41.55
N VAL A 79 -12.52 13.80 -40.81
CA VAL A 79 -12.35 12.46 -40.22
C VAL A 79 -12.75 11.42 -41.26
N GLY A 80 -11.82 10.56 -41.66
CA GLY A 80 -12.05 9.51 -42.65
C GLY A 80 -12.96 8.39 -42.14
N VAL A 81 -13.46 7.59 -43.08
CA VAL A 81 -14.20 6.36 -42.76
C VAL A 81 -13.33 5.42 -41.94
N GLN A 82 -13.86 4.89 -40.84
CA GLN A 82 -13.18 4.05 -39.84
C GLN A 82 -11.99 4.71 -39.13
N GLU A 83 -11.72 6.00 -39.37
CA GLU A 83 -10.66 6.72 -38.68
C GLU A 83 -11.05 7.00 -37.23
N ARG A 84 -10.16 6.62 -36.29
CA ARG A 84 -10.37 6.92 -34.87
C ARG A 84 -10.00 8.36 -34.55
N ARG A 85 -10.92 9.09 -33.92
CA ARG A 85 -10.67 10.45 -33.43
C ARG A 85 -11.14 10.60 -31.98
N GLU A 86 -10.31 11.18 -31.13
CA GLU A 86 -10.69 11.49 -29.74
C GLU A 86 -10.94 12.99 -29.57
N LEU A 87 -12.08 13.34 -28.99
CA LEU A 87 -12.42 14.70 -28.59
C LEU A 87 -12.48 14.78 -27.07
N THR A 88 -11.39 15.27 -26.47
CA THR A 88 -11.22 15.30 -25.00
C THR A 88 -11.68 16.62 -24.40
N TRP A 89 -12.13 16.60 -23.14
CA TRP A 89 -12.36 17.82 -22.36
C TRP A 89 -11.86 17.71 -20.93
N ASN A 90 -11.76 18.85 -20.25
CA ASN A 90 -11.42 18.87 -18.83
C ASN A 90 -12.70 18.75 -18.00
N GLN A 91 -12.65 17.92 -16.98
CA GLN A 91 -13.72 17.76 -16.00
C GLN A 91 -13.12 17.72 -14.59
N PRO A 92 -13.69 18.43 -13.61
CA PRO A 92 -13.30 18.29 -12.20
C PRO A 92 -13.54 16.87 -11.69
N VAL A 93 -12.86 16.49 -10.60
CA VAL A 93 -13.12 15.22 -9.90
C VAL A 93 -14.60 15.13 -9.52
N GLY A 94 -15.24 14.01 -9.84
CA GLY A 94 -16.67 13.78 -9.59
C GLY A 94 -17.43 13.25 -10.79
N ALA A 95 -18.68 12.85 -10.54
CA ALA A 95 -19.62 12.47 -11.59
C ALA A 95 -20.27 13.72 -12.20
N GLN A 96 -20.55 13.64 -13.50
CA GLN A 96 -21.27 14.66 -14.24
C GLN A 96 -22.05 14.04 -15.39
N SER A 97 -23.33 14.40 -15.47
CA SER A 97 -24.19 14.09 -16.61
C SER A 97 -24.11 15.19 -17.65
N TRP A 98 -24.08 14.81 -18.92
CA TRP A 98 -23.94 15.71 -20.05
C TRP A 98 -25.07 15.49 -21.05
N THR A 99 -25.58 16.59 -21.61
CA THR A 99 -26.33 16.60 -22.86
C THR A 99 -25.40 17.13 -23.95
N ALA A 100 -25.25 16.39 -25.04
CA ALA A 100 -24.45 16.78 -26.18
C ALA A 100 -25.34 17.06 -27.37
N ASP A 101 -25.31 18.30 -27.86
CA ASP A 101 -25.96 18.70 -29.10
C ASP A 101 -24.92 18.77 -30.21
N GLY A 102 -25.07 17.89 -31.20
CA GLY A 102 -24.14 17.68 -32.31
C GLY A 102 -24.71 18.15 -33.65
N GLN A 103 -23.84 18.72 -34.48
CA GLN A 103 -24.09 19.01 -35.89
C GLN A 103 -22.95 18.43 -36.72
N VAL A 104 -23.30 17.64 -37.73
CA VAL A 104 -22.35 16.98 -38.63
C VAL A 104 -22.60 17.43 -40.07
N GLN A 105 -21.51 17.65 -40.80
CA GLN A 105 -21.47 17.74 -42.24
C GLN A 105 -20.65 16.57 -42.76
N TRP A 106 -21.28 15.73 -43.58
CA TRP A 106 -20.69 14.55 -44.17
C TRP A 106 -19.85 14.90 -45.40
N SER A 107 -18.98 13.97 -45.83
CA SER A 107 -18.09 14.16 -46.98
C SER A 107 -18.84 14.29 -48.30
N ASP A 108 -20.06 13.75 -48.40
CA ASP A 108 -20.96 13.88 -49.56
C ASP A 108 -21.70 15.24 -49.59
N GLY A 109 -21.51 16.08 -48.57
CA GLY A 109 -22.11 17.40 -48.45
C GLY A 109 -23.43 17.44 -47.69
N THR A 110 -24.03 16.29 -47.36
CA THR A 110 -25.23 16.22 -46.52
C THR A 110 -24.92 16.65 -45.07
N THR A 111 -25.96 17.04 -44.34
CA THR A 111 -25.83 17.51 -42.96
C THR A 111 -26.84 16.83 -42.05
N GLY A 112 -26.42 16.55 -40.82
CA GLY A 112 -27.25 15.94 -39.79
C GLY A 112 -27.10 16.65 -38.46
N SER A 113 -28.03 16.39 -37.54
CA SER A 113 -27.94 16.82 -36.15
C SER A 113 -28.40 15.71 -35.22
N PHE A 114 -27.81 15.63 -34.04
CA PHE A 114 -28.17 14.65 -33.03
C PHE A 114 -28.07 15.26 -31.64
N THR A 115 -28.81 14.67 -30.71
CA THR A 115 -28.66 14.94 -29.28
C THR A 115 -28.46 13.61 -28.56
N LEU A 116 -27.47 13.54 -27.68
CA LEU A 116 -27.22 12.36 -26.86
C LEU A 116 -26.93 12.76 -25.41
N THR A 117 -27.30 11.90 -24.47
CA THR A 117 -27.03 12.08 -23.04
C THR A 117 -26.10 10.99 -22.55
N PHE A 118 -25.13 11.35 -21.72
CA PHE A 118 -24.21 10.39 -21.12
C PHE A 118 -23.66 10.88 -19.79
N ASP A 119 -23.24 9.93 -18.98
CA ASP A 119 -22.57 10.19 -17.72
C ASP A 119 -21.07 10.02 -17.86
N THR A 120 -20.34 10.82 -17.09
CA THR A 120 -18.89 10.69 -16.94
C THR A 120 -18.50 10.83 -15.50
N ARG A 121 -17.37 10.25 -15.14
CA ARG A 121 -16.79 10.40 -13.81
C ARG A 121 -15.27 10.49 -13.89
N VAL A 122 -14.74 11.55 -13.28
CA VAL A 122 -13.32 11.67 -13.00
C VAL A 122 -13.09 11.18 -11.57
N TYR A 123 -12.45 10.03 -11.43
CA TYR A 123 -12.10 9.44 -10.14
C TYR A 123 -10.86 10.12 -9.55
N PRO A 124 -10.77 10.25 -8.22
CA PRO A 124 -9.49 10.55 -7.59
C PRO A 124 -8.48 9.44 -7.91
N ALA A 125 -7.21 9.63 -7.57
CA ALA A 125 -6.26 8.55 -7.72
C ALA A 125 -6.70 7.32 -6.90
N LEU A 126 -6.53 6.12 -7.48
CA LEU A 126 -6.74 4.89 -6.72
C LEU A 126 -5.73 4.90 -5.56
N GLN A 127 -6.25 4.82 -4.34
CA GLN A 127 -5.45 4.74 -3.14
C GLN A 127 -5.73 3.41 -2.47
N THR A 128 -4.64 2.71 -2.15
CA THR A 128 -4.64 1.45 -1.44
C THR A 128 -4.22 1.70 0.01
N SER A 129 -4.93 1.09 0.95
CA SER A 129 -4.60 1.13 2.37
C SER A 129 -4.27 -0.26 2.87
N VAL A 130 -3.06 -0.38 3.42
CA VAL A 130 -2.55 -1.55 4.14
C VAL A 130 -1.76 -1.02 5.33
N THR A 131 -2.01 -1.58 6.51
CA THR A 131 -1.27 -1.28 7.75
C THR A 131 -0.49 -2.50 8.20
N LYS A 132 0.42 -2.35 9.18
CA LYS A 132 1.18 -3.49 9.70
C LYS A 132 0.28 -4.58 10.31
N ALA A 133 -0.85 -4.19 10.90
CA ALA A 133 -1.83 -5.13 11.48
C ALA A 133 -2.61 -5.91 10.41
N ASP A 134 -2.62 -5.45 9.16
CA ASP A 134 -3.26 -6.16 8.06
C ASP A 134 -2.37 -7.28 7.48
N VAL A 135 -1.12 -7.41 7.94
CA VAL A 135 -0.18 -8.46 7.50
C VAL A 135 -0.06 -9.53 8.58
N ASP A 136 -0.67 -10.68 8.34
CA ASP A 136 -0.57 -11.85 9.21
C ASP A 136 0.36 -12.89 8.60
N LEU A 137 1.64 -12.81 8.96
CA LEU A 137 2.68 -13.73 8.49
C LEU A 137 2.43 -15.18 8.96
N ALA A 138 1.80 -15.36 10.13
CA ALA A 138 1.59 -16.68 10.71
C ALA A 138 0.49 -17.45 9.97
N ASN A 139 -0.62 -16.77 9.69
CA ASN A 139 -1.76 -17.35 8.96
C ASN A 139 -1.66 -17.16 7.44
N ARG A 140 -0.60 -16.49 6.97
CA ARG A 140 -0.35 -16.18 5.55
C ARG A 140 -1.50 -15.42 4.90
N LYS A 141 -1.95 -14.36 5.59
CA LYS A 141 -3.05 -13.51 5.14
C LYS A 141 -2.65 -12.04 5.11
N LEU A 142 -3.10 -11.35 4.07
CA LEU A 142 -2.97 -9.92 3.89
C LEU A 142 -4.37 -9.32 3.72
N VAL A 143 -4.68 -8.26 4.44
CA VAL A 143 -5.91 -7.49 4.24
C VAL A 143 -5.61 -6.19 3.50
N VAL A 144 -6.36 -5.91 2.45
CA VAL A 144 -6.25 -4.66 1.69
C VAL A 144 -7.58 -3.96 1.57
N ARG A 145 -7.56 -2.61 1.57
CA ARG A 145 -8.71 -1.75 1.30
C ARG A 145 -8.36 -0.73 0.23
N ALA A 146 -9.36 -0.23 -0.49
CA ALA A 146 -9.17 0.82 -1.48
C ALA A 146 -10.27 1.88 -1.43
N ASN A 147 -9.96 3.08 -1.95
CA ASN A 147 -10.91 4.19 -2.06
C ASN A 147 -11.85 4.10 -3.28
N GLN A 148 -11.86 2.96 -3.98
CA GLN A 148 -12.71 2.67 -5.13
C GLN A 148 -13.11 1.19 -5.12
N PRO A 149 -14.17 0.80 -5.86
CA PRO A 149 -14.50 -0.61 -6.03
C PRO A 149 -13.35 -1.39 -6.67
N VAL A 150 -13.01 -2.54 -6.11
CA VAL A 150 -11.87 -3.37 -6.51
C VAL A 150 -12.35 -4.61 -7.25
N ALA A 151 -11.80 -4.82 -8.45
CA ALA A 151 -12.10 -5.98 -9.29
C ALA A 151 -11.05 -7.08 -9.18
N ARG A 152 -9.80 -6.71 -8.87
CA ARG A 152 -8.68 -7.66 -8.76
C ARG A 152 -7.60 -7.17 -7.82
N VAL A 153 -6.97 -8.11 -7.12
CA VAL A 153 -5.75 -7.88 -6.34
C VAL A 153 -4.69 -8.88 -6.76
N GLU A 154 -3.52 -8.42 -7.15
CA GLU A 154 -2.33 -9.26 -7.39
C GLU A 154 -1.40 -9.14 -6.18
N LEU A 155 -0.86 -10.27 -5.73
CA LEU A 155 0.10 -10.34 -4.64
C LEU A 155 1.30 -11.18 -5.08
N LYS A 156 2.48 -10.57 -4.99
CA LYS A 156 3.76 -11.26 -5.11
C LYS A 156 4.50 -11.20 -3.78
N VAL A 157 4.95 -12.34 -3.29
CA VAL A 157 5.71 -12.48 -2.04
C VAL A 157 7.12 -12.94 -2.38
N VAL A 158 8.11 -12.25 -1.83
CA VAL A 158 9.53 -12.54 -2.04
C VAL A 158 10.16 -12.94 -0.71
N GLY A 159 10.87 -14.06 -0.73
CA GLY A 159 11.58 -14.61 0.42
C GLY A 159 12.85 -13.85 0.75
N ASP A 160 13.43 -14.15 1.90
CA ASP A 160 14.65 -13.55 2.42
C ASP A 160 15.92 -13.99 1.67
N ASP A 161 15.82 -15.01 0.82
CA ASP A 161 16.82 -15.40 -0.18
C ASP A 161 16.64 -14.69 -1.54
N GLY A 162 15.63 -13.82 -1.67
CA GLY A 162 15.31 -13.08 -2.89
C GLY A 162 14.48 -13.86 -3.91
N THR A 163 14.09 -15.11 -3.62
CA THR A 163 13.24 -15.91 -4.51
C THR A 163 11.77 -15.50 -4.41
N VAL A 164 11.03 -15.72 -5.49
CA VAL A 164 9.57 -15.50 -5.47
C VAL A 164 8.93 -16.70 -4.79
N VAL A 165 8.30 -16.44 -3.65
CA VAL A 165 7.63 -17.43 -2.79
C VAL A 165 6.17 -17.63 -3.24
N HIS A 166 5.53 -16.54 -3.66
CA HIS A 166 4.17 -16.55 -4.18
C HIS A 166 4.04 -15.48 -5.28
N ASP A 167 3.27 -15.78 -6.31
CA ASP A 167 2.87 -14.83 -7.35
C ASP A 167 1.47 -15.23 -7.82
N GLY A 168 0.46 -14.49 -7.37
CA GLY A 168 -0.93 -14.88 -7.53
C GLY A 168 -1.88 -13.69 -7.54
N SER A 169 -3.13 -13.96 -7.88
CA SER A 169 -4.18 -12.94 -7.94
C SER A 169 -5.51 -13.44 -7.42
N VAL A 170 -6.26 -12.55 -6.78
CA VAL A 170 -7.66 -12.73 -6.40
C VAL A 170 -8.51 -11.88 -7.35
N GLU A 171 -9.33 -12.56 -8.16
CA GLU A 171 -10.33 -11.93 -9.02
C GLU A 171 -11.64 -11.80 -8.24
N LEU A 172 -12.23 -10.60 -8.23
CA LEU A 172 -13.47 -10.28 -7.52
C LEU A 172 -14.66 -10.12 -8.50
N GLY A 173 -14.44 -9.76 -9.77
CA GLY A 173 -15.44 -9.86 -10.85
C GLY A 173 -16.69 -8.97 -10.70
N GLU A 174 -17.44 -8.76 -11.79
CA GLU A 174 -18.50 -7.74 -11.85
C GLU A 174 -19.67 -7.93 -10.88
N GLU A 175 -19.95 -9.17 -10.44
CA GLU A 175 -20.99 -9.47 -9.44
C GLU A 175 -20.48 -9.43 -7.98
N GLN A 176 -19.16 -9.45 -7.76
CA GLN A 176 -18.55 -9.53 -6.42
C GLN A 176 -17.41 -8.52 -6.21
N ASP A 177 -17.34 -7.47 -7.05
CA ASP A 177 -16.44 -6.32 -6.85
C ASP A 177 -16.51 -5.89 -5.38
N ALA A 178 -15.37 -5.84 -4.70
CA ALA A 178 -15.34 -5.35 -3.34
C ALA A 178 -15.71 -3.86 -3.31
N ALA A 179 -16.60 -3.49 -2.41
CA ALA A 179 -17.07 -2.12 -2.24
C ALA A 179 -15.94 -1.20 -1.74
N VAL A 180 -16.18 0.10 -1.82
CA VAL A 180 -15.24 1.11 -1.32
C VAL A 180 -14.97 0.87 0.18
N GLY A 181 -13.70 0.70 0.53
CA GLY A 181 -13.26 0.47 1.91
C GLY A 181 -13.53 -0.94 2.44
N GLU A 182 -14.12 -1.83 1.65
CA GLU A 182 -14.33 -3.22 2.04
C GLU A 182 -12.98 -3.94 2.22
N PRO A 183 -12.79 -4.70 3.31
CA PRO A 183 -11.58 -5.49 3.53
C PRO A 183 -11.53 -6.68 2.57
N ILE A 184 -10.47 -6.77 1.78
CA ILE A 184 -10.21 -7.87 0.86
C ILE A 184 -9.09 -8.71 1.47
N GLU A 185 -9.40 -9.96 1.79
CA GLU A 185 -8.38 -10.93 2.24
C GLU A 185 -7.67 -11.55 1.03
N VAL A 186 -6.34 -11.53 1.07
CA VAL A 186 -5.47 -12.21 0.11
C VAL A 186 -4.60 -13.17 0.88
N ALA A 187 -4.70 -14.46 0.56
CA ALA A 187 -3.84 -15.49 1.11
C ALA A 187 -2.64 -15.72 0.21
N TRP A 188 -1.51 -16.14 0.79
CA TRP A 188 -0.38 -16.65 0.02
C TRP A 188 0.07 -18.02 0.51
N GLU A 189 0.83 -18.69 -0.33
CA GLU A 189 1.43 -20.00 -0.03
C GLU A 189 2.95 -19.83 0.13
N GLN A 190 3.54 -20.61 1.03
CA GLN A 190 4.99 -20.69 1.23
C GLN A 190 5.37 -22.00 1.92
N GLU A 191 6.62 -22.42 1.70
CA GLU A 191 7.21 -23.50 2.48
C GLU A 191 7.33 -23.14 3.97
N PRO A 192 7.21 -24.12 4.89
CA PRO A 192 7.45 -23.91 6.31
C PRO A 192 8.87 -23.38 6.57
N GLY A 193 8.98 -22.35 7.40
CA GLY A 193 10.27 -21.73 7.75
C GLY A 193 10.77 -20.65 6.78
N THR A 194 10.09 -20.43 5.65
CA THR A 194 10.39 -19.32 4.74
C THR A 194 10.14 -17.98 5.42
N THR A 195 11.15 -17.10 5.39
CA THR A 195 11.01 -15.73 5.90
C THR A 195 10.61 -14.81 4.75
N VAL A 196 9.54 -14.03 4.95
CA VAL A 196 9.09 -13.05 3.95
C VAL A 196 9.93 -11.79 4.06
N LEU A 197 10.60 -11.42 2.96
CA LEU A 197 11.39 -10.20 2.86
C LEU A 197 10.51 -9.01 2.46
N LYS A 198 9.77 -9.17 1.36
CA LYS A 198 8.91 -8.13 0.80
C LYS A 198 7.69 -8.71 0.10
N MET A 199 6.67 -7.88 -0.03
CA MET A 199 5.44 -8.18 -0.75
C MET A 199 5.14 -7.02 -1.71
N GLU A 200 4.84 -7.34 -2.96
CA GLU A 200 4.41 -6.40 -3.99
C GLU A 200 2.92 -6.64 -4.23
N LEU A 201 2.11 -5.66 -3.84
CA LEU A 201 0.67 -5.68 -3.98
C LEU A 201 0.27 -4.79 -5.13
N LYS A 202 -0.65 -5.24 -5.98
CA LYS A 202 -1.23 -4.41 -7.05
C LYS A 202 -2.75 -4.55 -7.04
N VAL A 203 -3.42 -3.45 -6.73
CA VAL A 203 -4.87 -3.40 -6.64
C VAL A 203 -5.41 -2.78 -7.92
N HIS A 204 -6.38 -3.45 -8.55
CA HIS A 204 -7.06 -3.01 -9.74
C HIS A 204 -8.51 -2.66 -9.44
N SER A 205 -8.92 -1.45 -9.78
CA SER A 205 -10.33 -1.08 -9.73
C SER A 205 -11.10 -1.70 -10.89
N ARG A 206 -12.42 -1.76 -10.76
CA ARG A 206 -13.32 -2.18 -11.85
C ARG A 206 -13.24 -1.34 -13.12
N PHE A 207 -12.66 -0.14 -13.03
CA PHE A 207 -12.48 0.78 -14.15
C PHE A 207 -11.12 0.62 -14.83
N GLY A 208 -10.33 -0.39 -14.44
CA GLY A 208 -9.01 -0.67 -15.01
C GLY A 208 -7.89 0.23 -14.47
N PHE A 209 -8.17 1.07 -13.45
CA PHE A 209 -7.13 1.81 -12.74
C PHE A 209 -6.38 0.88 -11.80
N TRP A 210 -5.09 1.10 -11.59
CA TRP A 210 -4.34 0.32 -10.61
C TRP A 210 -3.46 1.17 -9.69
N SER A 211 -3.19 0.61 -8.51
CA SER A 211 -2.33 1.17 -7.46
C SER A 211 -1.43 0.08 -6.91
N GLY A 212 -0.12 0.30 -6.99
CA GLY A 212 0.89 -0.60 -6.43
C GLY A 212 1.28 -0.22 -5.00
N VAL A 213 1.55 -1.20 -4.14
CA VAL A 213 2.09 -1.00 -2.79
C VAL A 213 3.19 -2.02 -2.55
N GLU A 214 4.39 -1.56 -2.22
CA GLU A 214 5.43 -2.40 -1.65
C GLU A 214 5.28 -2.45 -0.12
N ILE A 215 5.36 -3.65 0.45
CA ILE A 215 5.26 -3.92 1.89
C ILE A 215 6.52 -4.69 2.27
N THR A 216 7.22 -4.24 3.31
CA THR A 216 8.39 -4.94 3.85
C THR A 216 8.08 -5.39 5.28
N PRO A 217 7.48 -6.58 5.47
CA PRO A 217 7.14 -7.08 6.80
C PRO A 217 8.34 -7.69 7.53
N PHE A 218 9.51 -7.71 6.90
CA PHE A 218 10.72 -8.34 7.42
C PHE A 218 11.07 -7.88 8.84
N GLU A 219 11.10 -8.86 9.73
CA GLU A 219 11.44 -8.74 11.14
C GLU A 219 12.04 -10.08 11.59
N VAL A 220 13.22 -10.05 12.20
CA VAL A 220 13.87 -11.22 12.78
C VAL A 220 14.36 -10.91 14.18
N GLU A 221 14.01 -11.78 15.13
CA GLU A 221 14.61 -11.74 16.46
C GLU A 221 16.02 -12.31 16.40
N ILE A 222 16.97 -11.65 17.06
CA ILE A 222 18.36 -12.09 17.13
C ILE A 222 18.55 -12.91 18.41
N PRO A 223 18.85 -14.22 18.30
CA PRO A 223 19.17 -15.04 19.46
C PRO A 223 20.35 -14.47 20.24
N HIS A 224 20.26 -14.48 21.55
CA HIS A 224 21.29 -13.91 22.42
C HIS A 224 21.23 -14.48 23.83
N GLU A 225 22.31 -14.27 24.56
CA GLU A 225 22.33 -14.40 26.02
C GLU A 225 22.01 -13.04 26.65
N ASP A 226 21.24 -13.07 27.74
CA ASP A 226 20.92 -11.86 28.49
C ASP A 226 22.15 -11.27 29.19
N VAL A 227 22.25 -9.95 29.11
CA VAL A 227 23.28 -9.16 29.81
C VAL A 227 22.91 -9.01 31.27
N GLU A 228 23.80 -9.43 32.15
CA GLU A 228 23.62 -9.23 33.58
C GLU A 228 24.13 -7.85 34.03
N PHE A 229 23.24 -7.12 34.70
CA PHE A 229 23.57 -5.85 35.31
C PHE A 229 23.73 -5.99 36.82
N THR A 230 24.56 -5.13 37.40
CA THR A 230 24.55 -4.94 38.86
C THR A 230 23.18 -4.40 39.27
N SER A 231 22.73 -4.72 40.49
CA SER A 231 21.43 -4.25 41.00
C SER A 231 21.31 -2.73 40.90
N GLY A 232 20.17 -2.24 40.38
CA GLY A 232 19.91 -0.83 40.12
C GLY A 232 20.78 -0.16 39.05
N ALA A 233 21.73 -0.87 38.45
CA ALA A 233 22.66 -0.33 37.46
C ALA A 233 22.27 -0.71 36.02
N TRP A 234 22.84 0.04 35.07
CA TRP A 234 22.68 -0.16 33.63
C TRP A 234 24.02 -0.15 32.87
N ASP A 235 25.15 -0.02 33.56
CA ASP A 235 26.46 -0.10 32.93
C ASP A 235 26.78 -1.54 32.51
N ILE A 236 27.30 -1.69 31.30
CA ILE A 236 27.73 -3.00 30.76
C ILE A 236 29.06 -3.38 31.40
N ARG A 237 29.07 -4.45 32.20
CA ARG A 237 30.30 -4.97 32.81
C ARG A 237 31.20 -5.59 31.74
N ALA A 238 32.51 -5.57 31.98
CA ALA A 238 33.49 -6.21 31.09
C ALA A 238 33.20 -7.71 30.89
N SER A 239 32.70 -8.39 31.93
CA SER A 239 32.30 -9.80 31.88
C SER A 239 31.18 -10.08 30.88
N GLU A 240 30.23 -9.15 30.71
CA GLU A 240 29.10 -9.32 29.80
C GLU A 240 29.43 -9.00 28.34
N SER A 241 30.57 -8.33 28.10
CA SER A 241 30.95 -7.88 26.76
C SER A 241 31.14 -9.02 25.77
N ALA A 242 31.43 -10.25 26.24
CA ALA A 242 31.52 -11.42 25.37
C ALA A 242 30.17 -11.81 24.76
N LYS A 243 29.09 -11.76 25.56
CA LYS A 243 27.71 -12.04 25.09
C LYS A 243 27.30 -11.07 24.00
N LEU A 244 27.54 -9.77 24.21
CA LEU A 244 27.23 -8.74 23.22
C LEU A 244 28.11 -8.83 21.97
N ARG A 245 29.39 -9.21 22.09
CA ARG A 245 30.23 -9.48 20.91
C ARG A 245 29.66 -10.61 20.06
N HIS A 246 29.21 -11.70 20.69
CA HIS A 246 28.57 -12.79 19.97
C HIS A 246 27.28 -12.34 19.27
N THR A 247 26.41 -11.58 19.95
CA THR A 247 25.21 -11.01 19.32
C THR A 247 25.54 -10.07 18.17
N LEU A 248 26.62 -9.28 18.27
CA LEU A 248 27.08 -8.40 17.20
C LEU A 248 27.53 -9.18 15.95
N GLU A 249 28.17 -10.34 16.12
CA GLU A 249 28.52 -11.25 15.03
C GLU A 249 27.25 -11.73 14.30
N LEU A 250 26.24 -12.18 15.04
CA LEU A 250 24.95 -12.60 14.49
C LEU A 250 24.23 -11.45 13.77
N LEU A 251 24.22 -10.24 14.37
CA LEU A 251 23.69 -9.04 13.72
C LEU A 251 24.41 -8.78 12.39
N ASN A 252 25.73 -8.81 12.37
CA ASN A 252 26.52 -8.58 11.15
C ASN A 252 26.26 -9.63 10.08
N GLU A 253 26.05 -10.91 10.45
CA GLU A 253 25.65 -11.98 9.53
C GLU A 253 24.30 -11.63 8.86
N LYS A 254 23.28 -11.30 9.66
CA LYS A 254 21.96 -10.92 9.13
C LYS A 254 22.05 -9.64 8.29
N ILE A 255 22.89 -8.68 8.70
CA ILE A 255 23.10 -7.44 7.96
C ILE A 255 23.73 -7.70 6.59
N ALA A 256 24.75 -8.55 6.54
CA ALA A 256 25.40 -8.93 5.29
C ALA A 256 24.41 -9.65 4.35
N ARG A 257 23.49 -10.45 4.93
CA ARG A 257 22.47 -11.18 4.18
C ARG A 257 21.39 -10.28 3.58
N TYR A 258 20.89 -9.31 4.36
CA TYR A 258 19.68 -8.56 4.00
C TYR A 258 19.89 -7.08 3.68
N GLY A 259 21.03 -6.50 4.08
CA GLY A 259 21.28 -5.06 4.00
C GLY A 259 21.47 -4.51 2.58
N GLY A 260 21.71 -5.38 1.61
CA GLY A 260 21.67 -5.01 0.19
C GLY A 260 20.25 -4.81 -0.34
N PHE A 261 19.24 -5.38 0.32
CA PHE A 261 17.84 -5.35 -0.10
C PHE A 261 17.02 -4.35 0.72
N LEU A 262 17.35 -4.19 2.01
CA LEU A 262 16.54 -3.43 2.96
C LEU A 262 17.37 -2.44 3.78
N GLU A 263 16.80 -1.27 4.03
CA GLU A 263 17.27 -0.39 5.10
C GLU A 263 16.83 -0.93 6.46
N MET A 264 17.73 -1.65 7.13
CA MET A 264 17.45 -2.28 8.42
C MET A 264 17.68 -1.35 9.61
N GLN A 265 17.01 -1.67 10.71
CA GLN A 265 17.08 -0.98 11.98
C GLN A 265 17.10 -2.01 13.11
N LEU A 266 17.88 -1.76 14.15
CA LEU A 266 17.91 -2.59 15.35
C LEU A 266 16.98 -1.99 16.41
N TYR A 267 16.10 -2.81 16.96
CA TYR A 267 15.19 -2.49 18.05
C TYR A 267 15.56 -3.31 19.29
N ILE A 268 15.75 -2.62 20.42
CA ILE A 268 16.17 -3.23 21.68
C ILE A 268 15.10 -2.99 22.74
N ALA A 269 14.39 -4.03 23.13
CA ALA A 269 13.44 -4.00 24.23
C ALA A 269 14.11 -4.45 25.53
N GLY A 270 13.92 -3.72 26.62
CA GLY A 270 14.38 -4.13 27.95
C GLY A 270 13.22 -4.46 28.88
N TYR A 271 13.42 -5.42 29.78
CA TYR A 271 12.43 -5.86 30.77
C TYR A 271 13.07 -5.94 32.17
N THR A 272 12.23 -5.93 33.20
CA THR A 272 12.62 -6.22 34.59
C THR A 272 11.78 -7.34 35.16
N ASP A 273 12.22 -7.87 36.30
CA ASP A 273 11.35 -8.58 37.23
C ASP A 273 10.42 -7.60 37.96
N THR A 274 9.69 -8.11 38.95
CA THR A 274 8.70 -7.36 39.73
C THR A 274 9.28 -6.76 41.02
N VAL A 275 10.61 -6.73 41.17
CA VAL A 275 11.27 -6.18 42.37
C VAL A 275 11.29 -4.66 42.27
N GLY A 276 10.75 -4.00 43.30
CA GLY A 276 10.68 -2.55 43.38
C GLY A 276 9.53 -1.89 42.60
N PRO A 277 9.43 -0.56 42.67
CA PRO A 277 8.27 0.15 42.14
C PRO A 277 8.19 0.12 40.61
N HIS A 278 6.99 -0.08 40.08
CA HIS A 278 6.68 -0.09 38.64
C HIS A 278 7.38 1.01 37.81
N GLY A 279 7.29 2.27 38.26
CA GLY A 279 7.92 3.40 37.56
C GLY A 279 9.44 3.30 37.52
N SER A 280 10.06 2.79 38.59
CA SER A 280 11.51 2.55 38.63
C SER A 280 11.91 1.42 37.67
N ASN A 281 11.10 0.36 37.60
CA ASN A 281 11.29 -0.75 36.67
C ASN A 281 11.17 -0.33 35.21
N GLN A 282 10.22 0.56 34.91
CA GLN A 282 10.09 1.18 33.59
C GLN A 282 11.33 2.02 33.21
N ASP A 283 11.85 2.85 34.11
CA ASP A 283 13.03 3.67 33.84
C ASP A 283 14.31 2.81 33.71
N LEU A 284 14.45 1.80 34.58
CA LEU A 284 15.61 0.92 34.62
C LEU A 284 15.72 0.07 33.34
N SER A 285 14.62 -0.56 32.92
CA SER A 285 14.59 -1.33 31.68
C SER A 285 14.95 -0.49 30.45
N GLU A 286 14.50 0.75 30.38
CA GLU A 286 14.84 1.65 29.28
C GLU A 286 16.33 2.03 29.29
N LYS A 287 16.90 2.37 30.45
CA LYS A 287 18.34 2.68 30.59
C LYS A 287 19.20 1.48 30.19
N ARG A 288 18.81 0.26 30.56
CA ARG A 288 19.49 -0.98 30.18
C ARG A 288 19.44 -1.21 28.67
N ALA A 289 18.26 -1.09 28.05
CA ALA A 289 18.10 -1.20 26.60
C ALA A 289 18.97 -0.17 25.85
N ARG A 290 18.99 1.08 26.32
CA ARG A 290 19.83 2.16 25.77
C ARG A 290 21.33 1.84 25.89
N SER A 291 21.75 1.28 27.03
CA SER A 291 23.15 0.97 27.29
C SER A 291 23.66 -0.16 26.38
N ILE A 292 22.83 -1.18 26.17
CA ILE A 292 23.11 -2.25 25.18
C ILE A 292 23.24 -1.66 23.77
N GLY A 293 22.30 -0.81 23.35
CA GLY A 293 22.38 -0.13 22.05
C GLY A 293 23.61 0.74 21.89
N THR A 294 24.00 1.46 22.95
CA THR A 294 25.22 2.29 22.98
C THR A 294 26.47 1.43 22.83
N TRP A 295 26.49 0.26 23.48
CA TRP A 295 27.57 -0.70 23.34
C TRP A 295 27.68 -1.20 21.90
N PHE A 296 26.58 -1.60 21.25
CA PHE A 296 26.64 -2.04 19.84
C PHE A 296 27.15 -0.93 18.91
N LYS A 297 26.67 0.30 19.09
CA LYS A 297 27.10 1.47 18.31
C LYS A 297 28.60 1.75 18.48
N SER A 298 29.12 1.69 19.71
CA SER A 298 30.54 1.92 19.98
C SER A 298 31.45 0.79 19.46
N HIS A 299 30.90 -0.40 19.25
CA HIS A 299 31.61 -1.56 18.69
C HIS A 299 31.40 -1.74 17.18
N GLY A 300 30.92 -0.70 16.48
CA GLY A 300 30.95 -0.63 15.02
C GLY A 300 29.64 -1.00 14.33
N LEU A 301 28.54 -1.25 15.06
CA LEU A 301 27.22 -1.40 14.43
C LEU A 301 26.78 -0.07 13.82
N LYS A 302 26.58 -0.04 12.49
CA LYS A 302 26.25 1.17 11.73
C LYS A 302 24.76 1.40 11.48
N LEU A 303 23.90 0.46 11.87
CA LEU A 303 22.47 0.60 11.68
C LEU A 303 21.87 1.68 12.61
N PRO A 304 20.74 2.29 12.24
CA PRO A 304 19.89 2.98 13.20
C PRO A 304 19.50 2.03 14.35
N ILE A 305 19.72 2.48 15.59
CA ILE A 305 19.35 1.74 16.79
C ILE A 305 18.22 2.47 17.50
N TYR A 306 17.21 1.72 17.89
CA TYR A 306 16.07 2.16 18.67
C TYR A 306 15.96 1.32 19.93
N TYR A 307 15.49 1.92 21.01
CA TYR A 307 15.34 1.24 22.29
C TYR A 307 14.04 1.61 22.98
N GLN A 308 13.53 0.71 23.83
CA GLN A 308 12.36 0.94 24.66
C GLN A 308 12.42 0.06 25.91
N GLY A 309 12.09 0.63 27.07
CA GLY A 309 11.85 -0.16 28.29
C GLY A 309 10.39 -0.61 28.39
N PHE A 310 10.17 -1.82 28.87
CA PHE A 310 8.84 -2.37 29.16
C PHE A 310 8.60 -2.62 30.66
N GLY A 311 9.61 -2.39 31.50
CA GLY A 311 9.55 -2.69 32.94
C GLY A 311 9.09 -4.12 33.19
N GLU A 312 8.20 -4.27 34.15
CA GLU A 312 7.63 -5.55 34.59
C GLU A 312 6.28 -5.89 33.90
N THR A 313 5.85 -5.09 32.91
CA THR A 313 4.53 -5.27 32.26
C THR A 313 4.41 -6.53 31.40
N VAL A 314 5.56 -7.13 31.04
CA VAL A 314 5.65 -8.30 30.17
C VAL A 314 6.66 -9.27 30.76
N LEU A 315 6.19 -10.07 31.71
CA LEU A 315 7.00 -11.10 32.36
C LEU A 315 7.17 -12.32 31.43
N ALA A 316 8.38 -12.84 31.33
CA ALA A 316 8.63 -14.12 30.69
C ALA A 316 8.09 -15.28 31.54
N VAL A 317 8.17 -15.12 32.86
CA VAL A 317 7.65 -16.04 33.87
C VAL A 317 6.68 -15.26 34.74
N PRO A 318 5.39 -15.63 34.77
CA PRO A 318 4.42 -14.97 35.65
C PRO A 318 4.86 -15.06 37.11
N THR A 319 4.99 -13.91 37.77
CA THR A 319 5.35 -13.78 39.19
C THR A 319 4.44 -12.76 39.86
N GLY A 320 4.31 -12.84 41.19
CA GLY A 320 3.68 -11.76 41.97
C GLY A 320 4.61 -10.56 42.12
N ASP A 321 4.13 -9.50 42.77
CA ASP A 321 4.94 -8.33 43.11
C ASP A 321 6.14 -8.73 44.00
N GLU A 322 7.21 -7.95 43.92
CA GLU A 322 8.43 -8.12 44.73
C GLU A 322 9.09 -9.51 44.61
N THR A 323 9.02 -10.12 43.43
CA THR A 323 9.62 -11.43 43.15
C THR A 323 10.88 -11.30 42.30
N ASP A 324 12.02 -11.70 42.85
CA ASP A 324 13.28 -11.81 42.11
C ASP A 324 13.23 -13.05 41.20
N GLU A 325 13.03 -12.82 39.91
CA GLU A 325 13.05 -13.85 38.87
C GLU A 325 13.97 -13.43 37.72
N ALA A 326 15.14 -14.05 37.67
CA ALA A 326 16.21 -13.70 36.73
C ALA A 326 15.77 -13.75 35.26
N ARG A 327 14.89 -14.68 34.90
CA ARG A 327 14.39 -14.82 33.51
C ARG A 327 13.52 -13.64 33.06
N ASN A 328 12.99 -12.85 34.00
CA ASN A 328 12.25 -11.64 33.67
C ASN A 328 13.18 -10.46 33.37
N ARG A 329 14.43 -10.47 33.87
CA ARG A 329 15.47 -9.46 33.60
C ARG A 329 16.18 -9.72 32.27
N ARG A 330 15.44 -9.57 31.18
CA ARG A 330 15.90 -9.90 29.82
C ARG A 330 15.91 -8.71 28.88
N ALA A 331 16.50 -8.89 27.71
CA ALA A 331 16.29 -8.03 26.56
C ALA A 331 15.67 -8.80 25.38
N LEU A 332 15.13 -8.09 24.40
CA LEU A 332 14.86 -8.64 23.06
C LEU A 332 15.54 -7.75 22.03
N TYR A 333 16.16 -8.39 21.04
CA TYR A 333 16.81 -7.71 19.92
C TYR A 333 16.08 -8.09 18.64
N VAL A 334 15.50 -7.09 18.00
CA VAL A 334 14.73 -7.28 16.77
C VAL A 334 15.40 -6.48 15.66
N LEU A 335 15.80 -7.17 14.60
CA LEU A 335 16.29 -6.56 13.37
C LEU A 335 15.14 -6.51 12.36
N GLY A 336 14.80 -5.32 11.87
CA GLY A 336 13.68 -5.17 10.94
C GLY A 336 13.81 -3.97 10.02
N ALA A 337 12.99 -3.92 8.97
CA ALA A 337 12.92 -2.78 8.05
C ALA A 337 12.11 -1.59 8.62
N SER A 338 11.32 -1.85 9.66
CA SER A 338 10.50 -0.86 10.36
C SER A 338 10.26 -1.32 11.81
N ALA A 339 9.63 -0.46 12.60
CA ALA A 339 9.36 -0.76 14.00
C ALA A 339 8.51 -2.03 14.17
N PRO A 340 8.83 -2.89 15.15
CA PRO A 340 8.05 -4.09 15.42
C PRO A 340 6.59 -3.73 15.71
N ALA A 341 5.68 -4.58 15.23
CA ALA A 341 4.26 -4.40 15.51
C ALA A 341 4.01 -4.64 16.99
N PRO A 342 2.95 -4.04 17.56
CA PRO A 342 2.45 -4.48 18.85
C PRO A 342 2.17 -5.99 18.84
N GLN A 343 2.81 -6.71 19.75
CA GLN A 343 2.63 -8.15 19.97
C GLN A 343 2.73 -8.43 21.47
N PRO A 344 2.36 -9.63 21.97
CA PRO A 344 2.34 -9.90 23.41
C PRO A 344 3.67 -9.59 24.13
N SER A 345 4.81 -9.83 23.47
CA SER A 345 6.14 -9.49 24.01
C SER A 345 6.51 -8.00 23.87
N LEU A 346 5.89 -7.27 22.94
CA LEU A 346 6.14 -5.86 22.62
C LEU A 346 4.82 -5.08 22.54
N PRO A 347 4.06 -4.91 23.64
CA PRO A 347 2.68 -4.37 23.58
C PRO A 347 2.59 -2.88 23.24
N ARG A 348 3.72 -2.17 23.19
CA ARG A 348 3.81 -0.71 22.96
C ARG A 348 4.87 -0.41 21.92
N SER A 349 4.64 0.60 21.08
CA SER A 349 5.54 1.04 20.00
C SER A 349 6.04 2.47 20.22
N ALA A 350 6.64 2.73 21.39
CA ALA A 350 7.17 4.03 21.83
C ALA A 350 8.71 4.08 21.73
N TRP A 351 9.23 3.61 20.60
CA TRP A 351 10.66 3.44 20.34
C TRP A 351 11.42 4.77 20.31
N LYS A 352 12.49 4.86 21.11
CA LYS A 352 13.40 6.03 21.15
C LYS A 352 14.63 5.75 20.29
N ARG A 353 15.03 6.71 19.45
CA ARG A 353 16.25 6.61 18.65
C ARG A 353 17.48 6.93 19.50
N LEU A 354 18.57 6.18 19.30
CA LEU A 354 19.83 6.31 20.03
C LEU A 354 20.80 7.40 19.52
#